data_AF-A0A938W3N2-F1
#
_entry.id   AF-A0A938W3N2-F1
#
_cell.length_a   1.000
_cell.length_b   1.000
_cell.length_c   1.000
_cell.angle_alpha   90.00
_cell.angle_beta   90.00
_cell.angle_gamma   90.00
#
_symmetry.space_group_name_H-M   'P 1'
#
loop_
_entity.id
_entity.type
_entity.pdbx_description
1 polymer ?
#
loop_
_entity_poly.entity_id
_entity_poly.type
_entity_poly.pdbx_seq_one_letter_code
_entity_poly.pdbx_strand_id
1 'polypeptide(L)'
;MKITVIGAGSAQFSLGLVKDLCLTEGLSGSHVTYMDIDQERLDMIYELGSRYGRQIGSKLTFDKTTDRSAALEGADFVINTAYVLGHIVEAQMRKLAADKYGYYHAGGFFGAYHQLRLMLDVAQDMEKICPDAWLIQVGNPVFDGSTLITRETSIKTCGLCHGHYHYMEVAQTIGIDPDKVT
;
A
#
# COMPACT_ATOMS: atom_id res chain seq x y z
N MET A 1 18.62 4.17 2.53
CA MET A 1 17.73 3.57 1.52
C MET A 1 16.59 4.54 1.23
N LYS A 2 16.00 4.48 0.04
CA LYS A 2 14.79 5.21 -0.34
C LYS A 2 13.59 4.27 -0.37
N ILE A 3 12.53 4.63 0.34
CA ILE A 3 11.27 3.90 0.43
C ILE A 3 10.18 4.79 -0.17
N THR A 4 9.59 4.36 -1.26
CA THR A 4 8.51 5.07 -1.94
C THR A 4 7.17 4.48 -1.57
N VAL A 5 6.20 5.31 -1.22
CA VAL A 5 4.82 4.90 -0.87
C VAL A 5 3.88 5.47 -1.93
N ILE A 6 3.37 4.61 -2.80
CA ILE A 6 2.37 4.97 -3.82
C ILE A 6 0.97 4.80 -3.24
N GLY A 7 0.14 5.84 -3.34
CA GLY A 7 -1.15 5.92 -2.63
C GLY A 7 -1.00 6.40 -1.19
N ALA A 8 0.01 7.23 -0.91
CA ALA A 8 0.37 7.66 0.43
C ALA A 8 -0.77 8.39 1.17
N GLY A 9 -1.76 8.94 0.46
CA GLY A 9 -2.95 9.56 1.04
C GLY A 9 -3.82 8.59 1.86
N SER A 10 -3.53 7.28 1.85
CA SER A 10 -4.05 6.31 2.82
C SER A 10 -3.49 6.56 4.22
N ALA A 11 -4.00 7.60 4.90
CA ALA A 11 -3.39 8.18 6.09
C ALA A 11 -3.12 7.16 7.21
N GLN A 12 -4.07 6.28 7.52
CA GLN A 12 -3.90 5.27 8.57
C GLN A 12 -2.78 4.28 8.25
N PHE A 13 -2.71 3.82 6.99
CA PHE A 13 -1.67 2.89 6.55
C PHE A 13 -0.30 3.58 6.55
N SER A 14 -0.20 4.76 5.93
CA SER A 14 1.04 5.51 5.82
C SER A 14 1.60 5.91 7.18
N LEU A 15 0.77 6.35 8.14
CA LEU A 15 1.24 6.66 9.50
C LEU A 15 1.66 5.40 10.28
N GLY A 16 0.96 4.29 10.09
CA GLY A 16 1.36 2.99 10.65
C GLY A 16 2.77 2.60 10.17
N LEU A 17 3.00 2.71 8.87
CA LEU A 17 4.30 2.46 8.26
C LEU A 17 5.39 3.39 8.83
N VAL A 18 5.14 4.69 8.90
CA VAL A 18 6.11 5.66 9.45
C VAL A 18 6.48 5.31 10.89
N LYS A 19 5.48 4.99 11.72
CA LYS A 19 5.71 4.56 13.10
C LYS A 19 6.66 3.37 13.14
N ASP A 20 6.42 2.35 12.33
CA ASP A 20 7.23 1.13 12.34
C ASP A 20 8.65 1.38 11.79
N LEU A 21 8.79 2.17 10.71
CA LEU A 21 10.10 2.59 10.18
C LEU A 21 10.93 3.35 11.22
N CYS A 22 10.28 4.24 11.95
CA CYS A 22 10.88 5.03 13.00
C CYS A 22 11.39 4.21 14.20
N LEU A 23 10.70 3.11 14.52
CA LEU A 23 11.05 2.22 15.63
C LEU A 23 12.06 1.13 15.23
N THR A 24 12.36 1.00 13.94
CA THR A 24 13.27 -0.02 13.42
C THR A 24 14.68 0.55 13.24
N GLU A 25 15.60 0.23 14.15
CA GLU A 25 16.97 0.78 14.17
C GLU A 25 17.72 0.60 12.84
N GLY A 26 17.58 -0.58 12.21
CA GLY A 26 18.21 -0.88 10.92
C GLY A 26 17.70 -0.04 9.74
N LEU A 27 16.59 0.68 9.89
CA LEU A 27 16.01 1.57 8.89
C LEU A 27 16.26 3.05 9.20
N SER A 28 17.00 3.35 10.27
CA SER A 28 17.35 4.72 10.64
C SER A 28 18.08 5.44 9.51
N GLY A 29 17.71 6.70 9.25
CA GLY A 29 18.30 7.50 8.16
C GLY A 29 17.74 7.21 6.77
N SER A 30 16.71 6.37 6.64
CA SER A 30 16.02 6.16 5.37
C SER A 30 15.29 7.42 4.88
N HIS A 31 15.13 7.53 3.57
CA HIS A 31 14.36 8.57 2.93
C HIS A 31 13.00 8.01 2.50
N VAL A 32 11.91 8.65 2.90
CA VAL A 32 10.55 8.22 2.58
C VAL A 32 9.93 9.20 1.59
N THR A 33 9.56 8.70 0.42
CA THR A 33 8.88 9.49 -0.62
C THR A 33 7.41 9.15 -0.69
N TYR A 34 6.57 10.11 -0.36
CA TYR A 34 5.12 9.97 -0.52
C TYR A 34 4.68 10.33 -1.93
N MET A 35 3.90 9.45 -2.54
CA MET A 35 3.26 9.72 -3.82
C MET A 35 1.77 9.47 -3.73
N ASP A 36 0.99 10.46 -4.12
CA ASP A 36 -0.44 10.37 -4.32
C ASP A 36 -0.86 11.37 -5.40
N ILE A 37 -1.97 11.11 -6.09
CA ILE A 37 -2.53 12.04 -7.07
C ILE A 37 -3.41 13.11 -6.41
N ASP A 38 -3.88 12.83 -5.18
CA ASP A 38 -4.66 13.76 -4.37
C ASP A 38 -3.73 14.64 -3.53
N GLN A 39 -3.56 15.89 -3.96
CA GLN A 39 -2.65 16.84 -3.33
C GLN A 39 -3.03 17.14 -1.87
N GLU A 40 -4.32 17.22 -1.54
CA GLU A 40 -4.76 17.56 -0.18
C GLU A 40 -4.43 16.43 0.79
N ARG A 41 -4.73 15.19 0.40
CA ARG A 41 -4.39 13.99 1.19
C ARG A 41 -2.88 13.80 1.29
N LEU A 42 -2.14 14.08 0.21
CA LEU A 42 -0.68 14.01 0.18
C LEU A 42 -0.03 15.04 1.12
N ASP A 43 -0.56 16.27 1.13
CA ASP A 43 -0.07 17.34 1.99
C ASP A 43 -0.27 17.01 3.46
N MET A 44 -1.47 16.53 3.81
CA MET A 44 -1.81 16.08 5.15
C MET A 44 -0.87 14.96 5.64
N ILE A 45 -0.68 13.90 4.86
CA ILE A 45 0.14 12.77 5.30
C ILE A 45 1.62 13.13 5.41
N TYR A 46 2.13 13.97 4.51
CA TYR A 46 3.48 14.47 4.58
C TYR A 46 3.73 15.26 5.86
N GLU A 47 2.81 16.17 6.23
CA GLU A 47 2.93 16.96 7.45
C GLU A 47 2.89 16.06 8.69
N LEU A 48 1.92 15.15 8.77
CA LEU A 48 1.75 14.26 9.91
C LEU A 48 2.94 13.31 10.06
N GLY A 49 3.40 12.66 8.98
CA GLY A 49 4.55 11.77 9.00
C GLY A 49 5.84 12.49 9.37
N SER A 50 6.09 13.66 8.79
CA SER A 50 7.26 14.48 9.11
C SER A 50 7.26 14.96 10.56
N ARG A 51 6.09 15.39 11.07
CA ARG A 51 5.94 15.81 12.46
C ARG A 51 6.14 14.65 13.43
N TYR A 52 5.57 13.48 13.11
CA TYR A 52 5.75 12.28 13.91
C TYR A 52 7.23 11.94 14.04
N GLY A 53 7.95 11.83 12.91
CA GLY A 53 9.38 11.54 12.88
C GLY A 53 10.22 12.51 13.72
N ARG A 54 9.95 13.83 13.62
CA ARG A 54 10.62 14.84 14.45
C ARG A 54 10.36 14.65 15.95
N GLN A 55 9.11 14.39 16.32
CA GLN A 55 8.71 14.32 17.73
C GLN A 55 9.37 13.15 18.48
N ILE A 56 9.65 12.05 17.78
CA ILE A 56 10.31 10.87 18.36
C ILE A 56 11.83 10.87 18.15
N GLY A 57 12.40 11.94 17.57
CA GLY A 57 13.84 12.04 17.31
C GLY A 57 14.36 11.12 16.21
N SER A 58 13.50 10.74 15.26
CA SER A 58 13.87 9.89 14.13
C SER A 58 14.83 10.60 13.18
N LYS A 59 15.73 9.83 12.56
CA LYS A 59 16.62 10.29 11.47
C LYS A 59 16.01 10.12 10.08
N LEU A 60 14.76 9.67 9.98
CA LEU A 60 14.06 9.57 8.70
C LEU A 60 13.93 10.96 8.06
N THR A 61 14.06 11.01 6.74
CA THR A 61 13.78 12.19 5.93
C THR A 61 12.59 11.92 5.03
N PHE A 62 11.87 12.97 4.64
CA PHE A 62 10.62 12.85 3.91
C PHE A 62 10.59 13.83 2.74
N ASP A 63 10.02 13.41 1.63
CA ASP A 63 9.53 14.29 0.56
C ASP A 63 8.15 13.80 0.06
N LYS A 64 7.56 14.56 -0.84
CA LYS A 64 6.28 14.24 -1.46
C LYS A 64 6.25 14.69 -2.92
N THR A 65 5.54 13.96 -3.75
CA THR A 65 5.33 14.30 -5.15
C THR A 65 4.01 13.74 -5.67
N THR A 66 3.40 14.41 -6.65
CA THR A 66 2.27 13.86 -7.42
C THR A 66 2.74 13.14 -8.69
N ASP A 67 4.03 13.22 -9.01
CA ASP A 67 4.66 12.55 -10.14
C ASP A 67 5.20 11.18 -9.73
N ARG A 68 4.66 10.12 -10.34
CA ARG A 68 5.05 8.73 -10.07
C ARG A 68 6.50 8.44 -10.46
N SER A 69 6.96 8.94 -11.60
CA SER A 69 8.32 8.69 -12.08
C SER A 69 9.35 9.27 -11.12
N ALA A 70 9.16 10.52 -10.70
CA ALA A 70 10.00 11.17 -9.69
C ALA A 70 10.00 10.41 -8.35
N ALA A 71 8.85 9.85 -7.97
CA ALA A 71 8.75 9.05 -6.75
C ALA A 71 9.60 7.75 -6.84
N LEU A 72 9.66 7.14 -8.03
CA LEU A 72 10.35 5.87 -8.26
C LEU A 72 11.87 6.00 -8.40
N GLU A 73 12.38 7.17 -8.81
CA GLU A 73 13.81 7.39 -9.03
C GLU A 73 14.66 7.05 -7.81
N GLY A 74 15.56 6.07 -7.96
CA GLY A 74 16.46 5.63 -6.88
C GLY A 74 15.77 4.93 -5.70
N ALA A 75 14.52 4.46 -5.85
CA ALA A 75 13.84 3.69 -4.83
C ALA A 75 14.50 2.32 -4.61
N ASP A 76 14.65 1.91 -3.34
CA ASP A 76 15.07 0.56 -2.96
C ASP A 76 13.84 -0.33 -2.69
N PHE A 77 12.77 0.29 -2.16
CA PHE A 77 11.47 -0.33 -1.91
C PHE A 77 10.35 0.58 -2.40
N VAL A 78 9.35 -0.02 -3.04
CA VAL A 78 8.12 0.64 -3.46
C VAL A 78 6.95 -0.08 -2.81
N ILE A 79 6.21 0.61 -1.97
CA ILE A 79 5.01 0.09 -1.30
C ILE A 79 3.81 0.65 -2.05
N ASN A 80 3.05 -0.21 -2.71
CA ASN A 80 1.85 0.19 -3.44
C ASN A 80 0.60 -0.10 -2.61
N THR A 81 0.00 0.97 -2.08
CA THR A 81 -1.27 0.96 -1.34
C THR A 81 -2.35 1.78 -2.04
N ALA A 82 -2.12 2.22 -3.29
CA ALA A 82 -3.08 3.01 -4.03
C ALA A 82 -4.37 2.22 -4.30
N TYR A 83 -5.49 2.92 -4.22
CA TYR A 83 -6.80 2.38 -4.51
C TYR A 83 -7.52 3.26 -5.53
N VAL A 84 -7.60 2.78 -6.76
CA VAL A 84 -8.23 3.48 -7.89
C VAL A 84 -9.74 3.58 -7.64
N LEU A 85 -10.33 4.70 -8.03
CA LEU A 85 -11.74 5.11 -7.78
C LEU A 85 -12.11 5.41 -6.32
N GLY A 86 -11.39 4.85 -5.34
CA GLY A 86 -11.65 5.09 -3.92
C GLY A 86 -12.91 4.39 -3.40
N HIS A 87 -13.06 4.37 -2.07
CA HIS A 87 -14.11 3.60 -1.41
C HIS A 87 -15.54 4.12 -1.67
N ILE A 88 -15.70 5.42 -1.94
CA ILE A 88 -17.02 6.02 -2.17
C ILE A 88 -17.62 5.48 -3.47
N VAL A 89 -16.85 5.51 -4.56
CA VAL A 89 -17.29 5.03 -5.87
C VAL A 89 -17.54 3.52 -5.81
N GLU A 90 -16.64 2.77 -5.16
CA GLU A 90 -16.81 1.32 -5.00
C GLU A 90 -18.10 0.98 -4.23
N ALA A 91 -18.38 1.68 -3.13
CA ALA A 91 -19.60 1.47 -2.34
C ALA A 91 -20.88 1.79 -3.13
N GLN A 92 -20.86 2.87 -3.92
CA GLN A 92 -21.98 3.24 -4.78
C GLN A 92 -22.23 2.18 -5.87
N MET A 93 -21.17 1.70 -6.52
CA MET A 93 -21.26 0.67 -7.55
C MET A 93 -21.76 -0.67 -6.98
N ARG A 94 -21.26 -1.05 -5.80
CA ARG A 94 -21.71 -2.25 -5.08
C ARG A 94 -23.19 -2.17 -4.74
N LYS A 95 -23.63 -1.03 -4.21
CA LYS A 95 -25.06 -0.79 -3.89
C LYS A 95 -25.92 -0.87 -5.14
N LEU A 96 -25.51 -0.21 -6.23
CA LEU A 96 -26.24 -0.27 -7.49
C LEU A 96 -26.35 -1.70 -8.03
N ALA A 97 -25.25 -2.45 -8.02
CA ALA A 97 -25.21 -3.85 -8.48
C ALA A 97 -26.14 -4.75 -7.64
N ALA A 98 -26.14 -4.56 -6.33
CA ALA A 98 -27.01 -5.30 -5.41
C ALA A 98 -28.49 -4.93 -5.62
N ASP A 99 -28.83 -3.66 -5.46
CA ASP A 99 -30.21 -3.18 -5.36
C ASP A 99 -30.95 -3.28 -6.70
N LYS A 100 -30.27 -2.98 -7.81
CA LYS A 100 -30.91 -2.91 -9.13
C LYS A 100 -30.78 -4.19 -9.94
N TYR A 101 -29.69 -4.94 -9.74
CA TYR A 101 -29.33 -6.06 -10.61
C TYR A 101 -29.19 -7.40 -9.86
N GLY A 102 -29.35 -7.43 -8.53
CA GLY A 102 -29.31 -8.66 -7.73
C GLY A 102 -27.92 -9.22 -7.47
N TYR A 103 -26.85 -8.51 -7.83
CA TYR A 103 -25.47 -8.96 -7.66
C TYR A 103 -24.86 -8.48 -6.34
N TYR A 104 -25.34 -9.03 -5.22
CA TYR A 104 -24.94 -8.61 -3.87
C TYR A 104 -23.42 -8.68 -3.61
N HIS A 105 -22.74 -9.71 -4.15
CA HIS A 105 -21.30 -9.92 -3.95
C HIS A 105 -20.40 -9.35 -5.05
N ALA A 106 -20.93 -8.61 -6.03
CA ALA A 106 -20.14 -8.15 -7.18
C ALA A 106 -19.29 -6.89 -6.93
N GLY A 107 -19.31 -6.34 -5.71
CA GLY A 107 -18.68 -5.05 -5.39
C GLY A 107 -17.20 -4.93 -5.77
N GLY A 108 -16.43 -6.01 -5.69
CA GLY A 108 -15.01 -6.02 -6.03
C GLY A 108 -14.68 -6.06 -7.53
N PHE A 109 -15.65 -6.37 -8.40
CA PHE A 109 -15.39 -6.57 -9.83
C PHE A 109 -15.37 -5.27 -10.64
N PHE A 110 -16.19 -4.28 -10.28
CA PHE A 110 -16.42 -3.11 -11.13
C PHE A 110 -15.23 -2.15 -11.20
N GLY A 111 -14.33 -2.16 -10.22
CA GLY A 111 -13.10 -1.37 -10.21
C GLY A 111 -11.84 -2.17 -10.59
N ALA A 112 -11.95 -3.49 -10.76
CA ALA A 112 -10.80 -4.39 -10.84
C ALA A 112 -9.90 -4.07 -12.03
N TYR A 113 -10.46 -3.73 -13.20
CA TYR A 113 -9.69 -3.39 -14.38
C TYR A 113 -8.73 -2.21 -14.13
N HIS A 114 -9.25 -1.08 -13.65
CA HIS A 114 -8.44 0.12 -13.44
C HIS A 114 -7.38 -0.10 -12.36
N GLN A 115 -7.73 -0.87 -11.34
CA GLN A 115 -6.84 -1.19 -10.24
C GLN A 115 -5.70 -2.14 -10.69
N LEU A 116 -6.02 -3.21 -11.41
CA LEU A 116 -5.02 -4.11 -12.00
C LEU A 116 -4.14 -3.40 -13.01
N ARG A 117 -4.71 -2.49 -13.81
CA ARG A 117 -3.96 -1.66 -14.74
C ARG A 117 -2.94 -0.78 -14.02
N LEU A 118 -3.34 -0.09 -12.95
CA LEU A 118 -2.40 0.70 -12.14
C LEU A 118 -1.27 -0.15 -11.58
N MET A 119 -1.58 -1.33 -11.03
CA MET A 119 -0.57 -2.24 -10.48
C MET A 119 0.47 -2.65 -11.53
N LEU A 120 0.01 -3.00 -12.74
CA LEU A 120 0.91 -3.35 -13.83
C LEU A 120 1.72 -2.14 -14.33
N ASP A 121 1.09 -0.97 -14.47
CA ASP A 121 1.77 0.26 -14.89
C ASP A 121 2.87 0.67 -13.90
N VAL A 122 2.61 0.55 -12.59
CA VAL A 122 3.63 0.79 -11.54
C VAL A 122 4.81 -0.16 -11.72
N ALA A 123 4.56 -1.46 -11.88
CA ALA A 123 5.63 -2.44 -12.06
C ALA A 123 6.44 -2.21 -13.34
N GLN A 124 5.78 -1.86 -14.45
CA GLN A 124 6.45 -1.55 -15.73
C GLN A 124 7.27 -0.25 -15.67
N ASP A 125 6.84 0.73 -14.88
CA ASP A 125 7.64 1.94 -14.64
C ASP A 125 8.85 1.62 -13.75
N MET A 126 8.69 0.76 -12.74
CA MET A 126 9.81 0.28 -11.91
C MET A 126 10.86 -0.45 -12.74
N GLU A 127 10.48 -1.30 -13.73
CA GLU A 127 11.46 -1.99 -14.58
C GLU A 127 12.40 -1.03 -15.33
N LYS A 128 11.90 0.18 -15.63
CA LYS A 128 12.67 1.20 -16.35
C LYS A 128 13.46 2.10 -15.41
N ILE A 129 12.88 2.46 -14.26
CA ILE A 129 13.37 3.54 -13.39
C ILE A 129 14.18 3.00 -12.21
N CYS A 130 13.75 1.90 -11.60
CA CYS A 130 14.37 1.31 -10.42
C CYS A 130 14.25 -0.24 -10.45
N PRO A 131 14.89 -0.91 -11.43
CA PRO A 131 14.72 -2.35 -11.67
C PRO A 131 15.16 -3.23 -10.49
N ASP A 132 16.08 -2.72 -9.66
CA ASP A 132 16.56 -3.42 -8.46
C ASP A 132 15.68 -3.19 -7.21
N ALA A 133 14.61 -2.42 -7.30
CA ALA A 133 13.71 -2.21 -6.18
C ALA A 133 12.84 -3.43 -5.89
N TRP A 134 12.37 -3.55 -4.64
CA TRP A 134 11.27 -4.45 -4.29
C TRP A 134 9.93 -3.74 -4.38
N LEU A 135 8.95 -4.36 -5.05
CA LEU A 135 7.55 -3.96 -4.99
C LEU A 135 6.84 -4.73 -3.87
N ILE A 136 6.35 -4.01 -2.88
CA ILE A 136 5.49 -4.52 -1.83
C ILE A 136 4.04 -4.15 -2.16
N GLN A 137 3.29 -5.12 -2.69
CA GLN A 137 1.92 -4.93 -3.15
C GLN A 137 0.94 -5.15 -2.00
N VAL A 138 0.33 -4.06 -1.53
CA VAL A 138 -0.64 -4.09 -0.41
C VAL A 138 -2.04 -3.73 -0.89
N GLY A 139 -2.16 -2.83 -1.88
CA GLY A 139 -3.42 -2.50 -2.51
C GLY A 139 -4.08 -3.74 -3.10
N ASN A 140 -5.38 -3.90 -2.85
CA ASN A 140 -6.17 -5.02 -3.39
C ASN A 140 -6.48 -4.83 -4.87
N PRO A 141 -6.70 -5.92 -5.64
CA PRO A 141 -6.66 -7.33 -5.20
C PRO A 141 -5.21 -7.87 -5.13
N VAL A 142 -4.75 -8.25 -3.94
CA VAL A 142 -3.35 -8.68 -3.74
C VAL A 142 -3.04 -9.96 -4.52
N PHE A 143 -3.95 -10.93 -4.54
CA PHE A 143 -3.74 -12.21 -5.23
C PHE A 143 -3.62 -12.04 -6.74
N ASP A 144 -4.67 -11.50 -7.38
CA ASP A 144 -4.72 -11.26 -8.83
C ASP A 144 -3.63 -10.28 -9.26
N GLY A 145 -3.43 -9.19 -8.51
CA GLY A 145 -2.44 -8.16 -8.80
C GLY A 145 -1.01 -8.69 -8.74
N SER A 146 -0.65 -9.41 -7.67
CA SER A 146 0.70 -9.99 -7.56
C SER A 146 0.92 -11.07 -8.62
N THR A 147 -0.10 -11.86 -8.94
CA THR A 147 -0.05 -12.87 -10.02
C THR A 147 0.16 -12.20 -11.38
N LEU A 148 -0.52 -11.09 -11.65
CA LEU A 148 -0.36 -10.32 -12.88
C LEU A 148 1.06 -9.76 -12.99
N ILE A 149 1.53 -9.06 -11.94
CA ILE A 149 2.85 -8.43 -11.93
C ILE A 149 3.95 -9.48 -12.16
N THR A 150 3.93 -10.58 -11.40
CA THR A 150 4.97 -11.61 -11.47
C THR A 150 5.01 -12.40 -12.78
N ARG A 151 3.93 -12.38 -13.57
CA ARG A 151 3.88 -13.00 -14.89
C ARG A 151 4.28 -12.07 -16.02
N GLU A 152 3.99 -10.78 -15.87
CA GLU A 152 4.14 -9.80 -16.95
C GLU A 152 5.36 -8.90 -16.79
N THR A 153 6.06 -8.93 -15.64
CA THR A 153 7.26 -8.12 -15.38
C THR A 153 8.34 -8.93 -14.66
N SER A 154 9.55 -8.37 -14.65
CA SER A 154 10.73 -8.90 -13.97
C SER A 154 10.95 -8.35 -12.55
N ILE A 155 10.06 -7.47 -12.06
CA ILE A 155 10.20 -6.83 -10.75
C ILE A 155 10.05 -7.82 -9.60
N LYS A 156 10.97 -7.71 -8.63
CA LYS A 156 10.88 -8.43 -7.36
C LYS A 156 9.64 -7.99 -6.60
N THR A 157 8.64 -8.86 -6.53
CA THR A 157 7.32 -8.52 -5.98
C THR A 157 6.98 -9.41 -4.80
N CYS A 158 6.47 -8.80 -3.72
CA CYS A 158 5.90 -9.48 -2.57
C CYS A 158 4.51 -8.91 -2.28
N GLY A 159 3.48 -9.75 -2.37
CA GLY A 159 2.12 -9.38 -1.96
C GLY A 159 1.93 -9.57 -0.46
N LEU A 160 1.45 -8.56 0.26
CA LEU A 160 1.24 -8.62 1.70
C LEU A 160 -0.22 -8.39 2.09
N CYS A 161 -0.70 -9.18 3.03
CA CYS A 161 -2.01 -9.04 3.65
C CYS A 161 -1.94 -9.48 5.13
N HIS A 162 -2.83 -8.93 5.95
CA HIS A 162 -2.88 -9.16 7.39
C HIS A 162 -4.02 -10.12 7.80
N GLY A 163 -4.72 -10.74 6.82
CA GLY A 163 -5.86 -11.62 7.10
C GLY A 163 -5.52 -12.81 8.01
N HIS A 164 -4.27 -13.26 8.02
CA HIS A 164 -3.81 -14.38 8.83
C HIS A 164 -3.93 -14.13 10.34
N TYR A 165 -3.93 -12.88 10.83
CA TYR A 165 -4.01 -12.57 12.27
C TYR A 165 -5.28 -13.09 12.96
N HIS A 166 -6.35 -13.41 12.22
CA HIS A 166 -7.61 -13.91 12.81
C HIS A 166 -7.47 -15.25 13.53
N TYR A 167 -6.39 -16.01 13.31
CA TYR A 167 -6.13 -17.21 14.12
C TYR A 167 -6.02 -16.86 15.62
N MET A 168 -5.53 -15.67 15.96
CA MET A 168 -5.39 -15.20 17.35
C MET A 168 -6.76 -15.05 18.02
N GLU A 169 -7.75 -14.52 17.30
CA GLU A 169 -9.11 -14.37 17.79
C GLU A 169 -9.77 -15.74 18.01
N VAL A 170 -9.58 -16.68 17.07
CA VAL A 170 -10.06 -18.06 17.22
C VAL A 170 -9.42 -18.72 18.45
N ALA A 171 -8.11 -18.62 18.60
CA ALA A 171 -7.37 -19.20 19.73
C ALA A 171 -7.88 -18.66 21.07
N GLN A 172 -8.00 -17.33 21.19
CA GLN A 172 -8.54 -16.69 22.39
C GLN A 172 -9.98 -17.13 22.69
N THR A 173 -10.82 -17.26 21.66
CA THR A 173 -12.23 -17.67 21.80
C THR A 173 -12.36 -19.08 22.37
N ILE A 174 -11.46 -19.99 21.97
CA ILE A 174 -11.46 -21.38 22.47
C ILE A 174 -10.58 -21.58 23.71
N GLY A 175 -10.07 -20.50 24.31
CA GLY A 175 -9.29 -20.53 25.54
C GLY A 175 -7.85 -21.04 25.37
N ILE A 176 -7.29 -20.94 24.16
CA ILE A 176 -5.92 -21.32 23.83
C ILE A 176 -5.06 -20.06 23.75
N ASP A 177 -3.87 -20.15 24.33
CA ASP A 177 -2.81 -19.14 24.20
C ASP A 177 -2.33 -19.07 22.73
N PRO A 178 -2.50 -17.93 22.01
CA PRO A 178 -2.12 -17.81 20.61
C PRO A 178 -0.66 -18.15 20.32
N ASP A 179 0.24 -17.93 21.29
CA ASP A 179 1.69 -18.21 21.15
C ASP A 179 2.02 -19.72 21.21
N LYS A 180 1.02 -20.55 21.54
CA LYS A 180 1.14 -22.02 21.61
C LYS A 180 0.42 -22.76 20.49
N VAL A 181 -0.13 -22.03 19.52
CA VAL A 181 -0.79 -22.60 18.34
C VAL A 181 0.25 -22.86 17.25
N THR A 182 0.27 -24.07 16.70
CA THR A 182 1.18 -24.51 15.61
C THR A 182 0.43 -24.80 14.33
#